data_AF-A0A1F2TF52-F1
#
_entry.id   AF-A0A1F2TF52-F1
#
_cell.length_a   1.000
_cell.length_b   1.000
_cell.length_c   1.000
_cell.angle_alpha   90.00
_cell.angle_beta   90.00
_cell.angle_gamma   90.00
#
_symmetry.space_group_name_H-M   'P 1'
#
loop_
_entity.id
_entity.type
_entity.pdbx_description
1 polymer ?
#
loop_
_entity_poly.entity_id
_entity_poly.type
_entity_poly.pdbx_seq_one_letter_code
_entity_poly.pdbx_strand_id
1 'polypeptide(L)'
;MTRPALHAADPIVPDEVPPHAGGRTLTAIEISQIVLAVAAGLLLLHWSKSFFAPLLLGILVSYALRLPVNVLARKRLPRALAAALMLSIAMFVTASVAYSLRGDMLELVEQLPEAASRIRSAVQDNPWTRPGPLATISRAATELEKAATEAAGGTAASRSPAIQANSLGFVKQFLLVQTTSAMTALLQVASALLIAFFLLTAGSAFRRKLARIAGPSLARRRATVVMLNEIDAHVQRYLLVMIATNVLIGLVTWGFLAAIGVERALLLGAVAGLFHIIPYVGSALAATAAAVVGMLQFSDLLHVGLLAGGVVGIATLIGVGVNTWLQAYALRMNSAVIIVGVLFFGWLWGAWGLFLAVPLLAVLKAVADRIPRWQLIAEFLAE
;
A
#
# COMPACT_ATOMS: atom_id res chain seq x y z
N MET A 1 -75.55 30.21 -38.97
CA MET A 1 -74.61 29.93 -37.86
C MET A 1 -74.97 28.59 -37.25
N THR A 2 -74.28 27.52 -37.64
CA THR A 2 -74.45 26.17 -37.09
C THR A 2 -73.06 25.57 -36.92
N ARG A 3 -72.69 25.29 -35.66
CA ARG A 3 -71.38 24.74 -35.25
C ARG A 3 -71.17 23.34 -35.85
N PRO A 4 -69.97 23.01 -36.37
CA PRO A 4 -69.59 21.61 -36.59
C PRO A 4 -69.26 20.93 -35.26
N ALA A 5 -69.64 19.66 -35.15
CA ALA A 5 -69.45 18.81 -33.98
C ALA A 5 -67.96 18.58 -33.66
N LEU A 6 -67.64 18.62 -32.37
CA LEU A 6 -66.35 18.24 -31.82
C LEU A 6 -66.15 16.74 -32.01
N HIS A 7 -65.19 16.34 -32.83
CA HIS A 7 -64.64 14.98 -32.82
C HIS A 7 -64.02 14.74 -31.45
N ALA A 8 -64.56 13.80 -30.68
CA ALA A 8 -63.92 13.31 -29.47
C ALA A 8 -62.54 12.75 -29.87
N ALA A 9 -61.48 13.29 -29.29
CA ALA A 9 -60.15 12.71 -29.39
C ALA A 9 -60.17 11.34 -28.70
N ASP A 10 -59.72 10.30 -29.40
CA ASP A 10 -59.51 9.00 -28.80
C ASP A 10 -58.57 9.13 -27.59
N PRO A 11 -58.84 8.43 -26.48
CA PRO A 11 -57.95 8.44 -25.33
C PRO A 11 -56.58 7.92 -25.76
N ILE A 12 -55.53 8.69 -25.50
CA ILE A 12 -54.14 8.24 -25.62
C ILE A 12 -53.99 7.07 -24.64
N VAL A 13 -54.06 5.85 -25.18
CA VAL A 13 -53.65 4.64 -24.46
C VAL A 13 -52.18 4.86 -24.12
N PRO A 14 -51.77 4.87 -22.84
CA PRO A 14 -50.36 4.92 -22.50
C PRO A 14 -49.70 3.72 -23.17
N ASP A 15 -48.68 3.94 -23.99
CA ASP A 15 -47.83 2.84 -24.49
C ASP A 15 -47.51 1.94 -23.29
N GLU A 16 -47.93 0.68 -23.35
CA GLU A 16 -47.56 -0.31 -22.35
C GLU A 16 -46.04 -0.29 -22.24
N VAL A 17 -45.54 0.19 -21.09
CA VAL A 17 -44.13 0.09 -20.74
C VAL A 17 -43.78 -1.39 -20.89
N PRO A 18 -42.84 -1.76 -21.80
CA PRO A 18 -42.54 -3.16 -22.01
C PRO A 18 -42.18 -3.78 -20.65
N PRO A 19 -42.78 -4.94 -20.31
CA PRO A 19 -42.58 -5.55 -19.00
C PRO A 19 -41.08 -5.69 -18.78
N HIS A 20 -40.59 -5.09 -17.68
CA HIS A 20 -39.21 -5.11 -17.27
C HIS A 20 -38.64 -6.51 -17.53
N ALA A 21 -37.59 -6.59 -18.34
CA ALA A 21 -36.90 -7.84 -18.66
C ALA A 21 -36.70 -8.62 -17.35
N GLY A 22 -37.50 -9.66 -17.16
CA GLY A 22 -37.51 -10.45 -15.93
C GLY A 22 -36.09 -10.90 -15.65
N GLY A 23 -35.57 -10.56 -14.46
CA GLY A 23 -34.25 -10.98 -14.04
C GLY A 23 -34.17 -12.49 -14.17
N ARG A 24 -33.36 -12.99 -15.10
CA ARG A 24 -33.08 -14.42 -15.24
C ARG A 24 -32.59 -14.92 -13.88
N THR A 25 -33.36 -15.77 -13.22
CA THR A 25 -32.92 -16.47 -12.02
C THR A 25 -31.84 -17.47 -12.42
N LEU A 26 -30.61 -17.23 -11.99
CA LEU A 26 -29.48 -18.12 -12.24
C LEU A 26 -29.78 -19.51 -11.64
N THR A 27 -29.56 -20.55 -12.43
CA THR A 27 -29.69 -21.94 -11.98
C THR A 27 -28.56 -22.28 -11.00
N ALA A 28 -28.77 -23.27 -10.12
CA ALA A 28 -27.74 -23.72 -9.17
C ALA A 28 -26.43 -24.16 -9.87
N ILE A 29 -26.55 -24.69 -11.09
CA ILE A 29 -25.40 -25.07 -11.94
C ILE A 29 -24.64 -23.81 -12.39
N GLU A 30 -25.34 -22.79 -12.88
CA GLU A 30 -24.72 -21.53 -13.30
C GLU A 30 -24.04 -20.83 -12.12
N ILE A 31 -24.66 -20.83 -10.94
CA ILE A 31 -24.06 -20.27 -9.71
C ILE A 31 -22.79 -21.05 -9.35
N SER A 32 -22.84 -22.39 -9.37
CA SER A 32 -21.67 -23.23 -9.10
C SER A 32 -20.54 -22.99 -10.10
N GLN A 33 -20.86 -22.86 -11.39
CA GLN A 33 -19.88 -22.53 -12.44
C GLN A 33 -19.25 -21.16 -12.24
N ILE A 34 -20.03 -20.15 -11.84
CA ILE A 34 -19.51 -18.82 -11.53
C ILE A 34 -18.58 -18.88 -10.31
N VAL A 35 -18.99 -19.56 -9.24
CA VAL A 35 -18.17 -19.72 -8.02
C VAL A 35 -16.86 -20.44 -8.34
N LEU A 36 -16.90 -21.54 -9.09
CA LEU A 36 -15.71 -22.27 -9.52
C LEU A 36 -14.82 -21.46 -10.45
N ALA A 37 -15.39 -20.71 -11.39
CA ALA A 37 -14.63 -19.84 -12.29
C ALA A 37 -13.93 -18.70 -11.54
N VAL A 38 -14.62 -18.10 -10.56
CA VAL A 38 -14.05 -17.07 -9.68
C VAL A 38 -12.94 -17.67 -8.81
N ALA A 39 -13.17 -18.81 -8.17
CA ALA A 39 -12.18 -19.48 -7.33
C ALA A 39 -10.94 -19.90 -8.14
N ALA A 40 -11.13 -20.49 -9.32
CA ALA A 40 -10.05 -20.85 -10.23
C ALA A 40 -9.29 -19.59 -10.70
N GLY A 41 -9.99 -18.51 -11.04
CA GLY A 41 -9.39 -17.22 -11.39
C GLY A 41 -8.53 -16.65 -10.26
N LEU A 42 -9.02 -16.67 -9.02
CA LEU A 42 -8.29 -16.21 -7.84
C LEU A 42 -7.05 -17.08 -7.57
N LEU A 43 -7.17 -18.40 -7.68
CA LEU A 43 -6.05 -19.33 -7.54
C LEU A 43 -4.97 -19.09 -8.60
N LEU A 44 -5.37 -18.94 -9.87
CA LEU A 44 -4.46 -18.64 -10.97
C LEU A 44 -3.77 -17.28 -10.76
N LEU A 45 -4.50 -16.27 -10.29
CA LEU A 45 -3.97 -14.94 -10.01
C LEU A 45 -2.99 -14.95 -8.82
N HIS A 46 -3.28 -15.73 -7.78
CA HIS A 46 -2.37 -15.94 -6.66
C HIS A 46 -1.10 -16.68 -7.09
N TRP A 47 -1.25 -17.74 -7.88
CA TRP A 47 -0.12 -18.53 -8.38
C TRP A 47 0.77 -17.72 -9.33
N SER A 48 0.16 -16.86 -10.14
CA SER A 48 0.85 -16.01 -11.11
C SER A 48 1.41 -14.72 -10.52
N LYS A 49 1.45 -14.57 -9.19
CA LYS A 49 1.94 -13.34 -8.52
C LYS A 49 3.35 -12.94 -8.97
N SER A 50 4.23 -13.92 -9.20
CA SER A 50 5.62 -13.68 -9.62
C SER A 50 5.73 -13.03 -11.00
N PHE A 51 4.69 -13.16 -11.83
CA PHE A 51 4.60 -12.50 -13.13
C PHE A 51 3.81 -11.18 -13.05
N PHE A 52 2.62 -11.20 -12.45
CA PHE A 52 1.74 -10.03 -12.44
C PHE A 52 2.24 -8.89 -11.55
N ALA A 53 2.84 -9.19 -10.39
CA ALA A 53 3.34 -8.15 -9.50
C ALA A 53 4.41 -7.25 -10.17
N PRO A 54 5.51 -7.78 -10.75
CA PRO A 54 6.48 -6.93 -11.43
C PRO A 54 5.91 -6.27 -12.70
N LEU A 55 4.98 -6.93 -13.42
CA LEU A 55 4.32 -6.34 -14.58
C LEU A 55 3.53 -5.09 -14.21
N LEU A 56 2.66 -5.19 -13.20
CA LEU A 56 1.84 -4.08 -12.74
C LEU A 56 2.69 -2.97 -12.11
N LEU A 57 3.71 -3.33 -11.34
CA LEU A 57 4.67 -2.38 -10.80
C LEU A 57 5.38 -1.62 -11.92
N GLY A 58 5.85 -2.32 -12.96
CA GLY A 58 6.49 -1.71 -14.13
C GLY A 58 5.56 -0.79 -14.91
N ILE A 59 4.27 -1.14 -15.02
CA ILE A 59 3.25 -0.27 -15.61
C ILE A 59 3.09 1.01 -14.79
N LEU A 60 2.98 0.93 -13.45
CA LEU A 60 2.87 2.09 -12.58
C LEU A 60 4.12 2.97 -12.62
N VAL A 61 5.32 2.39 -12.55
CA VAL A 61 6.59 3.13 -12.68
C VAL A 61 6.66 3.85 -14.03
N SER A 62 6.23 3.18 -15.11
CA SER A 62 6.12 3.81 -16.43
C SER A 62 5.14 5.00 -16.42
N TYR A 63 4.00 4.91 -15.73
CA TYR A 63 3.08 6.04 -15.60
C TYR A 63 3.65 7.19 -14.77
N ALA A 64 4.32 6.89 -13.65
CA ALA A 64 4.94 7.90 -12.80
C ALA A 64 6.05 8.67 -13.55
N LEU A 65 6.94 7.94 -14.25
CA LEU A 65 8.09 8.54 -14.96
C LEU A 65 7.74 9.07 -16.35
N ARG A 66 6.53 8.84 -16.84
CA ARG A 66 6.10 9.31 -18.16
C ARG A 66 6.20 10.83 -18.31
N LEU A 67 5.81 11.60 -17.28
CA LEU A 67 5.86 13.06 -17.33
C LEU A 67 7.30 13.56 -17.56
N PRO A 68 8.29 13.23 -16.71
CA PRO A 68 9.66 13.68 -16.91
C PRO A 68 10.28 13.12 -18.20
N VAL A 69 10.01 11.87 -18.56
CA VAL A 69 10.51 11.28 -19.83
C VAL A 69 9.97 12.04 -21.05
N ASN A 70 8.70 12.44 -21.05
CA ASN A 70 8.13 13.23 -22.14
C ASN A 70 8.75 14.64 -22.20
N VAL A 71 9.05 15.27 -21.08
CA VAL A 71 9.74 16.57 -21.04
C VAL A 71 11.14 16.45 -21.64
N LEU A 72 11.90 15.41 -21.28
CA LEU A 72 13.24 15.16 -21.82
C LEU A 72 13.20 14.82 -23.32
N ALA A 73 12.22 14.03 -23.74
CA ALA A 73 12.04 13.70 -25.16
C ALA A 73 11.70 14.93 -26.01
N ARG A 74 10.98 15.93 -25.46
CA ARG A 74 10.76 17.23 -26.14
C ARG A 74 12.06 18.02 -26.30
N LYS A 75 13.03 17.86 -25.41
CA LYS A 75 14.38 18.46 -25.49
C LYS A 75 15.33 17.72 -26.45
N ARG A 76 14.79 17.02 -27.46
CA ARG A 76 15.51 16.25 -28.49
C ARG A 76 16.25 14.98 -28.02
N LEU A 77 16.10 14.56 -26.76
CA LEU A 77 16.69 13.30 -26.30
C LEU A 77 15.93 12.09 -26.88
N PRO A 78 16.60 11.09 -27.47
CA PRO A 78 15.96 9.84 -27.86
C PRO A 78 15.20 9.23 -26.69
N ARG A 79 13.97 8.76 -26.96
CA ARG A 79 13.04 8.34 -25.91
C ARG A 79 13.60 7.22 -25.01
N ALA A 80 14.39 6.31 -25.59
CA ALA A 80 15.09 5.25 -24.85
C ALA A 80 16.12 5.82 -23.85
N LEU A 81 16.91 6.82 -24.25
CA LEU A 81 17.89 7.48 -23.37
C LEU A 81 17.19 8.29 -22.29
N ALA A 82 16.09 8.98 -22.63
CA ALA A 82 15.28 9.67 -21.63
C ALA A 82 14.70 8.70 -20.58
N ALA A 83 14.20 7.54 -21.02
CA ALA A 83 13.69 6.50 -20.13
C ALA A 83 14.79 5.91 -19.25
N ALA A 84 15.93 5.53 -19.84
CA ALA A 84 17.08 5.00 -19.11
C ALA A 84 17.59 6.00 -18.06
N LEU A 85 17.81 7.26 -18.44
CA LEU A 85 18.26 8.31 -17.55
C LEU A 85 17.30 8.52 -16.38
N MET A 86 15.99 8.60 -16.64
CA MET A 86 15.00 8.78 -15.57
C MET A 86 14.91 7.58 -14.63
N LEU A 87 15.02 6.35 -15.14
CA LEU A 87 15.06 5.15 -14.32
C LEU A 87 16.34 5.10 -13.47
N SER A 88 17.49 5.44 -14.06
CA SER A 88 18.76 5.55 -13.34
C SER A 88 18.71 6.60 -12.23
N ILE A 89 18.13 7.78 -12.49
CA ILE A 89 17.93 8.82 -11.48
C ILE A 89 17.01 8.33 -10.36
N ALA A 90 15.87 7.72 -10.70
CA ALA A 90 14.94 7.20 -9.70
C ALA A 90 15.57 6.11 -8.83
N MET A 91 16.34 5.20 -9.44
CA MET A 91 17.07 4.15 -8.73
C MET A 91 18.17 4.74 -7.86
N PHE A 92 18.93 5.72 -8.36
CA PHE A 92 19.97 6.41 -7.60
C PHE A 92 19.37 7.12 -6.38
N VAL A 93 18.33 7.93 -6.56
CA VAL A 93 17.66 8.63 -5.45
C VAL A 93 17.14 7.64 -4.40
N THR A 94 16.47 6.57 -4.83
CA THR A 94 15.94 5.55 -3.90
C THR A 94 17.08 4.83 -3.16
N ALA A 95 18.15 4.45 -3.86
CA ALA A 95 19.31 3.80 -3.26
C ALA A 95 20.08 4.73 -2.33
N SER A 96 20.23 6.01 -2.67
CA SER A 96 20.89 7.01 -1.83
C SER A 96 20.13 7.22 -0.52
N VAL A 97 18.80 7.34 -0.57
CA VAL A 97 17.96 7.45 0.64
C VAL A 97 18.06 6.17 1.47
N ALA A 98 17.96 4.99 0.86
CA ALA A 98 18.10 3.72 1.59
C ALA A 98 19.48 3.58 2.25
N TYR A 99 20.54 3.99 1.55
CA TYR A 99 21.91 3.94 2.07
C TYR A 99 22.13 4.94 3.20
N SER A 100 21.65 6.18 3.09
CA SER A 100 21.80 7.19 4.14
C SER A 100 21.11 6.80 5.44
N LEU A 101 19.99 6.09 5.34
CA LEU A 101 19.20 5.65 6.49
C LEU A 101 19.67 4.32 7.10
N ARG A 102 20.62 3.63 6.47
CA ARG A 102 21.07 2.30 6.91
C ARG A 102 21.68 2.35 8.31
N GLY A 103 22.52 3.34 8.59
CA GLY A 103 23.16 3.49 9.91
C GLY A 103 22.13 3.66 11.01
N ASP A 104 21.24 4.64 10.84
CA ASP A 104 20.16 4.94 11.78
C ASP A 104 19.23 3.73 12.01
N MET A 105 18.93 2.95 10.96
CA MET A 105 18.12 1.75 11.07
C MET A 105 18.82 0.63 11.85
N LEU A 106 20.10 0.39 11.61
CA LEU A 106 20.86 -0.65 12.31
C LEU A 106 20.95 -0.35 13.81
N GLU A 107 21.25 0.91 14.14
CA GLU A 107 21.33 1.34 15.53
C GLU A 107 19.95 1.26 16.23
N LEU A 108 18.87 1.67 15.55
CA LEU A 108 17.52 1.54 16.10
C LEU A 108 17.17 0.08 16.40
N VAL A 109 17.53 -0.86 15.52
CA VAL A 109 17.29 -2.29 15.71
C VAL A 109 18.08 -2.84 16.89
N GLU A 110 19.34 -2.42 17.05
CA GLU A 110 20.19 -2.81 18.18
C GLU A 110 19.66 -2.28 19.52
N GLN A 111 18.99 -1.12 19.53
CA GLN A 111 18.42 -0.51 20.73
C GLN A 111 16.99 -1.00 21.06
N LEU A 112 16.35 -1.81 20.20
CA LEU A 112 15.00 -2.34 20.46
C LEU A 112 14.86 -3.10 21.79
N PRO A 113 15.80 -3.98 22.19
CA PRO A 113 15.70 -4.70 23.46
C PRO A 113 15.74 -3.76 24.67
N GLU A 114 16.51 -2.66 24.57
CA GLU A 114 16.58 -1.63 25.61
C GLU A 114 15.27 -0.82 25.68
N ALA A 115 14.70 -0.44 24.54
CA ALA A 115 13.39 0.20 24.51
C ALA A 115 12.32 -0.68 25.18
N ALA A 116 12.35 -1.99 24.92
CA ALA A 116 11.44 -2.95 25.54
C ALA A 116 11.63 -3.09 27.06
N SER A 117 12.88 -3.02 27.56
CA SER A 117 13.14 -3.04 29.00
C SER A 117 12.68 -1.75 29.69
N ARG A 118 12.87 -0.58 29.04
CA ARG A 118 12.37 0.71 29.52
C ARG A 118 10.85 0.81 29.53
N ILE A 119 10.15 0.20 28.55
CA ILE A 119 8.69 0.06 28.58
C ILE A 119 8.26 -0.72 29.82
N ARG A 120 8.94 -1.84 30.08
CA ARG A 120 8.60 -2.71 31.21
C ARG A 120 8.77 -1.98 32.53
N SER A 121 9.86 -1.23 32.73
CA SER A 121 10.08 -0.45 33.96
C SER A 121 9.11 0.72 34.07
N ALA A 122 8.89 1.50 33.00
CA ALA A 122 7.97 2.63 33.02
C ALA A 122 6.51 2.23 33.33
N VAL A 123 6.08 1.03 32.91
CA VAL A 123 4.75 0.48 33.25
C VAL A 123 4.69 -0.02 34.70
N GLN A 124 5.81 -0.54 35.25
CA GLN A 124 5.90 -1.03 36.62
C GLN A 124 6.04 0.08 37.66
N ASP A 125 6.72 1.18 37.30
CA ASP A 125 7.03 2.30 38.19
C ASP A 125 5.99 3.42 38.15
N ASN A 126 5.03 3.38 37.21
CA ASN A 126 3.97 4.38 37.15
C ASN A 126 2.98 4.20 38.32
N PRO A 127 2.82 5.20 39.21
CA PRO A 127 1.94 5.12 40.39
C PRO A 127 0.46 4.86 40.07
N TRP A 128 0.04 5.07 38.82
CA TRP A 128 -1.34 4.92 38.35
C TRP A 128 -1.65 3.52 37.79
N THR A 129 -0.63 2.69 37.52
CA THR A 129 -0.80 1.29 37.12
C THR A 129 -0.77 0.41 38.36
N ARG A 130 -1.96 -0.02 38.84
CA ARG A 130 -2.07 -1.07 39.87
C ARG A 130 -1.20 -2.27 39.46
N PRO A 131 -0.40 -2.86 40.37
CA PRO A 131 0.45 -4.00 40.02
C PRO A 131 -0.40 -5.11 39.40
N GLY A 132 -0.24 -5.31 38.10
CA GLY A 132 -1.00 -6.31 37.35
C GLY A 132 -0.59 -7.72 37.75
N PRO A 133 -1.46 -8.74 37.52
CA PRO A 133 -1.19 -10.14 37.88
C PRO A 133 0.16 -10.69 37.37
N LEU A 134 0.66 -10.17 36.25
CA LEU A 134 1.96 -10.50 35.67
C LEU A 134 3.14 -10.09 36.57
N ALA A 135 3.06 -8.98 37.29
CA ALA A 135 4.10 -8.54 38.23
C ALA A 135 4.18 -9.48 39.44
N THR A 136 3.04 -9.99 39.91
CA THR A 136 2.96 -10.96 41.00
C THR A 136 3.49 -12.33 40.57
N ILE A 137 3.18 -12.77 39.35
CA ILE A 137 3.71 -14.03 38.77
C ILE A 137 5.21 -13.94 38.54
N SER A 138 5.71 -12.80 38.03
CA SER A 138 7.15 -12.57 37.87
C SER A 138 7.89 -12.59 39.21
N ARG A 139 7.37 -11.90 40.23
CA ARG A 139 7.99 -11.91 41.57
C ARG A 139 7.97 -13.31 42.18
N ALA A 140 6.84 -14.02 42.08
CA ALA A 140 6.75 -15.39 42.55
C ALA A 140 7.76 -16.31 41.84
N ALA A 141 7.95 -16.16 40.52
CA ALA A 141 8.94 -16.93 39.77
C ALA A 141 10.39 -16.60 40.18
N THR A 142 10.71 -15.31 40.38
CA THR A 142 12.05 -14.88 40.81
C THR A 142 12.38 -15.31 42.24
N GLU A 143 11.39 -15.26 43.15
CA GLU A 143 11.52 -15.78 44.51
C GLU A 143 11.63 -17.31 44.53
N LEU A 144 10.91 -18.01 43.65
CA LEU A 144 11.03 -19.47 43.50
C LEU A 144 12.40 -19.87 42.93
N GLU A 145 12.96 -19.10 42.01
CA GLU A 145 14.30 -19.31 41.48
C GLU A 145 15.39 -19.03 42.53
N LYS A 146 15.25 -17.95 43.33
CA LYS A 146 16.13 -17.69 44.47
C LYS A 146 16.06 -18.79 45.52
N ALA A 147 14.86 -19.20 45.92
CA ALA A 147 14.65 -20.29 46.87
C ALA A 147 15.20 -21.63 46.35
N ALA A 148 15.07 -21.90 45.04
CA ALA A 148 15.66 -23.07 44.41
C ALA A 148 17.20 -23.01 44.36
N THR A 149 17.78 -21.83 44.19
CA THR A 149 19.24 -21.64 44.12
C THR A 149 19.88 -21.69 45.52
N GLU A 150 19.19 -21.17 46.54
CA GLU A 150 19.59 -21.26 47.94
C GLU A 150 19.41 -22.68 48.49
N ALA A 151 18.36 -23.39 48.09
CA ALA A 151 18.17 -24.81 48.41
C ALA A 151 19.18 -25.74 47.68
N ALA A 152 19.72 -25.30 46.54
CA ALA A 152 20.69 -26.04 45.73
C ALA A 152 22.17 -25.82 46.14
N GLY A 153 22.43 -25.21 47.32
CA GLY A 153 23.70 -25.28 48.04
C GLY A 153 24.96 -25.37 47.15
N GLY A 154 25.34 -24.26 46.53
CA GLY A 154 26.70 -24.03 46.03
C GLY A 154 27.31 -25.11 45.11
N THR A 155 26.84 -25.22 43.87
CA THR A 155 27.69 -25.61 42.72
C THR A 155 27.16 -25.00 41.42
N ALA A 156 27.61 -23.78 41.14
CA ALA A 156 27.52 -23.22 39.80
C ALA A 156 28.55 -23.93 38.90
N ALA A 157 28.17 -25.04 38.28
CA ALA A 157 28.98 -25.66 37.22
C ALA A 157 28.09 -26.18 36.09
N SER A 158 28.22 -25.50 34.94
CA SER A 158 27.79 -25.89 33.59
C SER A 158 26.30 -26.16 33.35
N ARG A 159 25.54 -25.08 33.09
CA ARG A 159 24.43 -25.15 32.12
C ARG A 159 25.04 -25.24 30.71
N SER A 160 24.77 -26.36 30.05
CA SER A 160 25.19 -26.84 28.73
C SER A 160 25.49 -25.81 27.62
N PRO A 161 26.43 -26.12 26.69
CA PRO A 161 26.68 -25.33 25.46
C PRO A 161 25.55 -25.45 24.40
N ALA A 162 24.36 -25.91 24.79
CA ALA A 162 23.23 -26.16 23.89
C ALA A 162 22.56 -24.88 23.35
N ILE A 163 22.78 -23.71 23.96
CA ILE A 163 22.26 -22.42 23.47
C ILE A 163 23.11 -21.86 22.32
N GLN A 164 24.42 -22.16 22.27
CA GLN A 164 25.28 -21.68 21.18
C GLN A 164 25.10 -22.49 19.89
N ALA A 165 24.87 -23.81 19.97
CA ALA A 165 24.65 -24.65 18.79
C ALA A 165 23.39 -24.25 17.99
N ASN A 166 22.33 -23.80 18.68
CA ASN A 166 21.08 -23.37 18.03
C ASN A 166 21.14 -21.92 17.51
N SER A 167 22.03 -21.08 18.06
CA SER A 167 22.23 -19.69 17.60
C SER A 167 22.87 -19.64 16.21
N LEU A 168 23.81 -20.54 15.90
CA LEU A 168 24.42 -20.66 14.57
C LEU A 168 23.43 -21.17 13.51
N GLY A 169 22.54 -22.10 13.88
CA GLY A 169 21.46 -22.58 13.00
C GLY A 169 20.43 -21.48 12.74
N PHE A 170 19.98 -20.77 13.78
CA PHE A 170 19.05 -19.65 13.66
C PHE A 170 19.64 -18.49 12.86
N VAL A 171 20.89 -18.08 13.12
CA VAL A 171 21.56 -17.00 12.37
C VAL A 171 21.78 -17.42 10.91
N LYS A 172 22.25 -18.64 10.64
CA LYS A 172 22.38 -19.12 9.25
C LYS A 172 21.04 -19.19 8.54
N GLN A 173 19.98 -19.69 9.20
CA GLN A 173 18.65 -19.77 8.61
C GLN A 173 18.02 -18.38 8.43
N PHE A 174 18.21 -17.46 9.36
CA PHE A 174 17.80 -16.07 9.24
C PHE A 174 18.55 -15.39 8.08
N LEU A 175 19.87 -15.54 7.99
CA LEU A 175 20.67 -15.00 6.89
C LEU A 175 20.29 -15.61 5.54
N LEU A 176 20.03 -16.92 5.46
CA LEU A 176 19.61 -17.60 4.23
C LEU A 176 18.20 -17.18 3.79
N VAL A 177 17.24 -17.10 4.72
CA VAL A 177 15.88 -16.64 4.43
C VAL A 177 15.88 -15.17 4.01
N GLN A 178 16.67 -14.32 4.67
CA GLN A 178 16.81 -12.91 4.31
C GLN A 178 17.49 -12.73 2.96
N THR A 179 18.55 -13.49 2.67
CA THR A 179 19.25 -13.42 1.37
C THR A 179 18.33 -13.88 0.23
N THR A 180 17.59 -14.97 0.42
CA THR A 180 16.66 -15.48 -0.60
C THR A 180 15.50 -14.50 -0.84
N SER A 181 14.96 -13.90 0.22
CA SER A 181 13.87 -12.91 0.13
C SER A 181 14.35 -11.62 -0.54
N ALA A 182 15.54 -11.12 -0.18
CA ALA A 182 16.15 -9.95 -0.78
C ALA A 182 16.46 -10.16 -2.28
N MET A 183 17.00 -11.32 -2.65
CA MET A 183 17.23 -11.66 -4.07
C MET A 183 15.92 -11.73 -4.86
N THR A 184 14.88 -12.34 -4.30
CA THR A 184 13.57 -12.41 -4.95
C THR A 184 12.98 -11.01 -5.17
N ALA A 185 13.04 -10.15 -4.15
CA ALA A 185 12.60 -8.76 -4.25
C ALA A 185 13.42 -7.98 -5.30
N LEU A 186 14.75 -8.17 -5.33
CA LEU A 186 15.63 -7.53 -6.30
C LEU A 186 15.28 -7.96 -7.74
N LEU A 187 15.05 -9.25 -7.98
CA LEU A 187 14.62 -9.76 -9.29
C LEU A 187 13.26 -9.20 -9.71
N GLN A 188 12.30 -9.07 -8.78
CA GLN A 188 10.99 -8.48 -9.07
C GLN A 188 11.11 -6.99 -9.40
N VAL A 189 11.90 -6.23 -8.64
CA VAL A 189 12.16 -4.82 -8.92
C VAL A 189 12.87 -4.67 -10.27
N ALA A 190 13.91 -5.44 -10.54
CA ALA A 190 14.63 -5.41 -11.82
C ALA A 190 13.70 -5.73 -12.99
N SER A 191 12.82 -6.73 -12.85
CA SER A 191 11.81 -7.08 -13.85
C SER A 191 10.81 -5.95 -14.08
N ALA A 192 10.33 -5.31 -13.01
CA ALA A 192 9.45 -4.16 -13.09
C ALA A 192 10.11 -2.96 -13.78
N LEU A 193 11.37 -2.67 -13.46
CA LEU A 193 12.14 -1.60 -14.09
C LEU A 193 12.39 -1.88 -15.59
N LEU A 194 12.64 -3.14 -15.96
CA LEU A 194 12.80 -3.55 -17.35
C LEU A 194 11.48 -3.38 -18.13
N ILE A 195 10.36 -3.80 -17.55
CA ILE A 195 9.03 -3.60 -18.12
C ILE A 195 8.73 -2.10 -18.26
N ALA A 196 9.02 -1.31 -17.23
CA ALA A 196 8.85 0.14 -17.28
C ALA A 196 9.71 0.77 -18.39
N PHE A 197 10.96 0.34 -18.54
CA PHE A 197 11.86 0.80 -19.60
C PHE A 197 11.28 0.53 -21.00
N PHE A 198 10.81 -0.70 -21.25
CA PHE A 198 10.22 -1.05 -22.54
C PHE A 198 8.90 -0.29 -22.81
N LEU A 199 8.03 -0.13 -21.81
CA LEU A 199 6.79 0.63 -21.94
C LEU A 199 7.05 2.13 -22.19
N LEU A 200 8.00 2.72 -21.48
CA LEU A 200 8.41 4.11 -21.67
C LEU A 200 9.01 4.33 -23.06
N THR A 201 9.88 3.41 -23.50
CA THR A 201 10.53 3.45 -24.82
C THR A 201 9.51 3.28 -25.95
N ALA A 202 8.57 2.33 -25.81
CA ALA A 202 7.51 2.11 -26.78
C ALA A 202 6.55 3.32 -26.91
N GLY A 203 6.41 4.12 -25.85
CA GLY A 203 5.70 5.38 -25.86
C GLY A 203 4.25 5.26 -26.34
N SER A 204 3.91 5.94 -27.44
CA SER A 204 2.56 5.90 -28.04
C SER A 204 2.37 4.79 -29.08
N ALA A 205 3.45 4.08 -29.47
CA ALA A 205 3.36 3.00 -30.45
C ALA A 205 2.59 1.79 -29.91
N PHE A 206 2.78 1.44 -28.63
CA PHE A 206 2.05 0.37 -27.96
C PHE A 206 0.54 0.64 -27.94
N ARG A 207 0.13 1.85 -27.56
CA ARG A 207 -1.28 2.28 -27.59
C ARG A 207 -1.88 2.23 -28.99
N ARG A 208 -1.15 2.68 -30.01
CA ARG A 208 -1.61 2.60 -31.41
C ARG A 208 -1.83 1.15 -31.85
N LYS A 209 -1.00 0.21 -31.40
CA LYS A 209 -1.20 -1.22 -31.67
C LYS A 209 -2.44 -1.75 -30.94
N LEU A 210 -2.60 -1.46 -29.63
CA LEU A 210 -3.80 -1.85 -28.87
C LEU A 210 -5.09 -1.31 -29.49
N ALA A 211 -5.10 -0.04 -29.90
CA ALA A 211 -6.24 0.58 -30.57
C ALA A 211 -6.55 -0.08 -31.92
N ARG A 212 -5.55 -0.58 -32.65
CA ARG A 212 -5.77 -1.33 -33.91
C ARG A 212 -6.41 -2.70 -33.68
N ILE A 213 -6.11 -3.34 -32.55
CA ILE A 213 -6.65 -4.65 -32.15
C ILE A 213 -8.13 -4.55 -31.75
N ALA A 214 -8.58 -3.41 -31.21
CA ALA A 214 -9.96 -3.18 -30.77
C ALA A 214 -11.03 -3.17 -31.89
N GLY A 215 -10.63 -3.39 -33.15
CA GLY A 215 -11.52 -3.62 -34.28
C GLY A 215 -11.35 -2.65 -35.45
N PRO A 216 -12.05 -2.89 -36.57
CA PRO A 216 -11.90 -2.11 -37.81
C PRO A 216 -12.64 -0.77 -37.79
N SER A 217 -13.69 -0.61 -36.99
CA SER A 217 -14.48 0.63 -36.98
C SER A 217 -13.72 1.78 -36.31
N LEU A 218 -13.61 2.93 -37.01
CA LEU A 218 -12.99 4.16 -36.50
C LEU A 218 -13.62 4.63 -35.18
N ALA A 219 -14.93 4.43 -35.00
CA ALA A 219 -15.65 4.74 -33.76
C ALA A 219 -15.13 3.92 -32.56
N ARG A 220 -15.00 2.59 -32.69
CA ARG A 220 -14.42 1.74 -31.62
C ARG A 220 -12.96 2.08 -31.35
N ARG A 221 -12.15 2.31 -32.38
CA ARG A 221 -10.74 2.71 -32.21
C ARG A 221 -10.62 4.03 -31.46
N ARG A 222 -11.44 5.02 -31.81
CA ARG A 222 -11.46 6.33 -31.15
C ARG A 222 -11.92 6.20 -29.69
N ALA A 223 -12.98 5.43 -29.44
CA ALA A 223 -13.45 5.15 -28.08
C ALA A 223 -12.37 4.46 -27.23
N THR A 224 -11.68 3.44 -27.75
CA THR A 224 -10.58 2.77 -27.02
C THR A 224 -9.42 3.73 -26.73
N VAL A 225 -9.01 4.57 -27.69
CA VAL A 225 -7.93 5.53 -27.47
C VAL A 225 -8.31 6.59 -26.44
N VAL A 226 -9.56 7.09 -26.48
CA VAL A 226 -10.07 8.05 -25.49
C VAL A 226 -10.07 7.41 -24.10
N MET A 227 -10.61 6.20 -23.95
CA MET A 227 -10.60 5.48 -22.67
C MET A 227 -9.17 5.24 -22.15
N LEU A 228 -8.25 4.81 -23.00
CA LEU A 228 -6.85 4.61 -22.61
C LEU A 228 -6.21 5.92 -22.15
N ASN A 229 -6.49 7.05 -22.81
CA ASN A 229 -5.97 8.35 -22.41
C ASN A 229 -6.59 8.86 -21.10
N GLU A 230 -7.88 8.59 -20.86
CA GLU A 230 -8.55 8.90 -19.59
C GLU A 230 -7.92 8.09 -18.44
N ILE A 231 -7.78 6.77 -18.61
CA ILE A 231 -7.11 5.90 -17.63
C ILE A 231 -5.67 6.36 -17.39
N ASP A 232 -4.91 6.66 -18.46
CA ASP A 232 -3.55 7.20 -18.37
C ASP A 232 -3.53 8.47 -17.49
N ALA A 233 -4.44 9.42 -17.73
CA ALA A 233 -4.49 10.69 -17.01
C ALA A 233 -4.91 10.50 -15.54
N HIS A 234 -5.88 9.63 -15.26
CA HIS A 234 -6.31 9.31 -13.89
C HIS A 234 -5.21 8.64 -13.09
N VAL A 235 -4.58 7.59 -13.63
CA VAL A 235 -3.48 6.87 -12.97
C VAL A 235 -2.29 7.81 -12.76
N GLN A 236 -1.92 8.60 -13.77
CA GLN A 236 -0.81 9.54 -13.65
C GLN A 236 -1.07 10.63 -12.60
N ARG A 237 -2.27 11.23 -12.58
CA ARG A 237 -2.63 12.25 -11.59
C ARG A 237 -2.66 11.66 -10.18
N TYR A 238 -3.22 10.47 -10.03
CA TYR A 238 -3.20 9.72 -8.76
C TYR A 238 -1.77 9.51 -8.26
N LEU A 239 -0.87 8.99 -9.11
CA LEU A 239 0.52 8.73 -8.74
C LEU A 239 1.26 10.02 -8.37
N LEU A 240 1.01 11.13 -9.07
CA LEU A 240 1.62 12.43 -8.74
C LEU A 240 1.14 12.95 -7.39
N VAL A 241 -0.17 12.89 -7.12
CA VAL A 241 -0.72 13.30 -5.82
C VAL A 241 -0.18 12.41 -4.71
N MET A 242 -0.11 11.09 -4.93
CA MET A 242 0.46 10.14 -3.99
C MET A 242 1.92 10.48 -3.66
N ILE A 243 2.79 10.64 -4.66
CA ILE A 243 4.20 11.00 -4.44
C ILE A 243 4.33 12.33 -3.70
N ALA A 244 3.60 13.36 -4.13
CA ALA A 244 3.64 14.68 -3.51
C ALA A 244 3.22 14.63 -2.03
N THR A 245 2.17 13.87 -1.73
CA THR A 245 1.64 13.72 -0.37
C THR A 245 2.60 12.96 0.52
N ASN A 246 3.20 11.89 0.01
CA ASN A 246 4.21 11.12 0.73
C ASN A 246 5.46 11.95 1.07
N VAL A 247 5.93 12.75 0.11
CA VAL A 247 7.04 13.69 0.36
C VAL A 247 6.63 14.72 1.40
N LEU A 248 5.42 15.29 1.30
CA LEU A 248 4.91 16.26 2.26
C LEU A 248 4.82 15.68 3.67
N ILE A 249 4.25 14.48 3.81
CA ILE A 249 4.16 13.77 5.10
C ILE A 249 5.54 13.53 5.68
N GLY A 250 6.49 13.07 4.87
CA GLY A 250 7.86 12.83 5.33
C GLY A 250 8.56 14.10 5.80
N LEU A 251 8.43 15.20 5.04
CA LEU A 251 9.02 16.50 5.40
C LEU A 251 8.36 17.12 6.63
N VAL A 252 7.04 17.09 6.74
CA VAL A 252 6.31 17.64 7.90
C VAL A 252 6.59 16.79 9.14
N THR A 253 6.64 15.47 9.01
CA THR A 253 7.00 14.57 10.11
C THR A 253 8.44 14.81 10.56
N TRP A 254 9.38 14.92 9.61
CA TRP A 254 10.77 15.27 9.93
C TRP A 254 10.85 16.61 10.65
N GLY A 255 10.20 17.66 10.13
CA GLY A 255 10.20 18.99 10.74
C GLY A 255 9.60 19.00 12.14
N PHE A 256 8.50 18.28 12.35
CA PHE A 256 7.87 18.11 13.66
C PHE A 256 8.81 17.44 14.67
N LEU A 257 9.40 16.31 14.31
CA LEU A 257 10.32 15.56 15.17
C LEU A 257 11.61 16.34 15.44
N ALA A 258 12.15 17.02 14.42
CA ALA A 258 13.33 17.86 14.54
C ALA A 258 13.08 19.07 15.45
N ALA A 259 11.89 19.68 15.40
CA ALA A 259 11.52 20.79 16.28
C ALA A 259 11.44 20.40 17.76
N ILE A 260 11.12 19.14 18.05
CA ILE A 260 11.12 18.58 19.41
C ILE A 260 12.54 18.12 19.84
N GLY A 261 13.50 18.10 18.91
CA GLY A 261 14.87 17.67 19.16
C GLY A 261 15.06 16.16 19.15
N VAL A 262 14.19 15.41 18.46
CA VAL A 262 14.26 13.95 18.39
C VAL A 262 15.48 13.50 17.58
N GLU A 263 16.26 12.57 18.13
CA GLU A 263 17.36 11.95 17.41
C GLU A 263 16.85 11.19 16.18
N ARG A 264 17.63 11.19 15.09
CA ARG A 264 17.25 10.48 13.85
C ARG A 264 15.88 10.91 13.30
N ALA A 265 15.44 12.15 13.57
CA ALA A 265 14.20 12.70 13.03
C ALA A 265 14.07 12.54 11.51
N LEU A 266 15.20 12.62 10.78
CA LEU A 266 15.24 12.42 9.32
C LEU A 266 14.88 10.98 8.94
N LEU A 267 15.40 9.98 9.66
CA LEU A 267 15.01 8.57 9.47
C LEU A 267 13.51 8.40 9.67
N LEU A 268 12.99 8.89 10.79
CA LEU A 268 11.57 8.73 11.14
C LEU A 268 10.65 9.44 10.13
N GLY A 269 11.02 10.65 9.69
CA GLY A 269 10.31 11.35 8.63
C GLY A 269 10.38 10.62 7.28
N ALA A 270 11.55 10.09 6.91
CA ALA A 270 11.70 9.31 5.69
C ALA A 270 10.90 7.99 5.72
N VAL A 271 10.88 7.28 6.85
CA VAL A 271 10.04 6.10 7.08
C VAL A 271 8.56 6.48 6.97
N ALA A 272 8.13 7.57 7.60
CA ALA A 272 6.77 8.07 7.51
C ALA A 272 6.37 8.31 6.05
N GLY A 273 7.15 9.09 5.30
CA GLY A 273 6.85 9.39 3.90
C GLY A 273 6.92 8.17 2.97
N LEU A 274 7.95 7.33 3.09
CA LEU A 274 8.17 6.17 2.22
C LEU A 274 7.08 5.10 2.40
N PHE A 275 6.73 4.79 3.65
CA PHE A 275 5.75 3.74 3.93
C PHE A 275 4.31 4.23 3.87
N HIS A 276 4.05 5.55 3.80
CA HIS A 276 2.69 6.08 3.62
C HIS A 276 2.06 5.69 2.27
N ILE A 277 2.82 5.09 1.34
CA ILE A 277 2.24 4.52 0.11
C ILE A 277 1.22 3.43 0.46
N ILE A 278 1.43 2.70 1.57
CA ILE A 278 0.49 1.72 2.09
C ILE A 278 -0.37 2.44 3.15
N PRO A 279 -1.66 2.68 2.88
CA PRO A 279 -2.53 3.38 3.82
C PRO A 279 -2.49 2.76 5.21
N TYR A 280 -2.46 3.59 6.26
CA TYR A 280 -2.41 3.23 7.68
C TYR A 280 -1.12 2.53 8.15
N VAL A 281 -0.52 1.67 7.32
CA VAL A 281 0.69 0.92 7.65
C VAL A 281 1.88 1.87 7.85
N GLY A 282 2.08 2.83 6.94
CA GLY A 282 3.21 3.76 7.06
C GLY A 282 3.15 4.65 8.29
N SER A 283 1.97 5.17 8.61
CA SER A 283 1.75 5.99 9.81
C SER A 283 1.91 5.16 11.09
N ALA A 284 1.41 3.92 11.11
CA ALA A 284 1.56 3.03 12.26
C ALA A 284 3.03 2.66 12.50
N LEU A 285 3.77 2.33 11.42
CA LEU A 285 5.18 2.00 11.50
C LEU A 285 6.01 3.20 11.98
N ALA A 286 5.79 4.37 11.40
CA ALA A 286 6.50 5.59 11.79
C ALA A 286 6.17 6.03 13.22
N ALA A 287 4.91 5.92 13.64
CA ALA A 287 4.51 6.24 15.01
C ALA A 287 5.11 5.27 16.02
N THR A 288 5.18 3.98 15.67
CA THR A 288 5.85 2.97 16.51
C THR A 288 7.34 3.26 16.62
N ALA A 289 8.01 3.56 15.51
CA ALA A 289 9.43 3.92 15.53
C ALA A 289 9.69 5.21 16.33
N ALA A 290 8.82 6.23 16.19
CA ALA A 290 8.91 7.45 16.96
C ALA A 290 8.65 7.23 18.46
N ALA A 291 7.74 6.32 18.82
CA ALA A 291 7.53 5.92 20.20
C ALA A 291 8.80 5.25 20.78
N VAL A 292 9.39 4.30 20.04
CA VAL A 292 10.62 3.61 20.45
C VAL A 292 11.75 4.60 20.68
N VAL A 293 12.03 5.48 19.70
CA VAL A 293 13.06 6.52 19.84
C VAL A 293 12.73 7.45 21.00
N GLY A 294 11.46 7.83 21.14
CA GLY A 294 10.98 8.65 22.24
C GLY A 294 11.28 8.06 23.62
N MET A 295 11.18 6.74 23.77
CA MET A 295 11.47 6.06 25.04
C MET A 295 12.96 5.88 25.35
N LEU A 296 13.78 5.83 24.30
CA LEU A 296 15.23 5.77 24.45
C LEU A 296 15.78 7.14 24.80
N GLN A 297 15.21 8.20 24.24
CA GLN A 297 15.68 9.57 24.39
C GLN A 297 15.06 10.31 25.58
N PHE A 298 13.74 10.18 25.77
CA PHE A 298 12.98 10.89 26.81
C PHE A 298 12.56 9.94 27.93
N SER A 299 12.49 10.45 29.16
CA SER A 299 12.19 9.65 30.36
C SER A 299 10.70 9.62 30.70
N ASP A 300 9.88 10.48 30.07
CA ASP A 300 8.45 10.61 30.39
C ASP A 300 7.55 10.11 29.26
N LEU A 301 6.43 9.51 29.65
CA LEU A 301 5.44 8.94 28.72
C LEU A 301 4.67 10.02 27.94
N LEU A 302 4.68 11.27 28.39
CA LEU A 302 4.00 12.37 27.69
C LEU A 302 4.72 12.72 26.39
N HIS A 303 6.05 12.83 26.39
CA HIS A 303 6.82 13.01 25.16
C HIS A 303 6.62 11.83 24.20
N VAL A 304 6.66 10.59 24.69
CA VAL A 304 6.42 9.39 23.86
C VAL A 304 5.03 9.45 23.19
N GLY A 305 4.00 9.80 23.96
CA GLY A 305 2.64 9.97 23.45
C GLY A 305 2.51 11.13 22.48
N LEU A 306 3.19 12.25 22.73
CA LEU A 306 3.24 13.42 21.84
C LEU A 306 3.91 13.08 20.51
N LEU A 307 5.03 12.34 20.53
CA LEU A 307 5.75 11.94 19.32
C LEU A 307 4.90 10.97 18.49
N ALA A 308 4.41 9.88 19.09
CA ALA A 308 3.60 8.89 18.39
C ALA A 308 2.29 9.50 17.89
N GLY A 309 1.58 10.24 18.77
CA GLY A 309 0.32 10.92 18.46
C GLY A 309 0.50 12.02 17.42
N GLY A 310 1.62 12.77 17.47
CA GLY A 310 1.95 13.79 16.48
C GLY A 310 2.22 13.20 15.10
N VAL A 311 2.97 12.09 15.02
CA VAL A 311 3.21 11.38 13.74
C VAL A 311 1.91 10.86 13.14
N VAL A 312 1.05 10.21 13.95
CA VAL A 312 -0.27 9.76 13.49
C VAL A 312 -1.13 10.95 13.09
N GLY A 313 -1.16 12.01 13.91
CA GLY A 313 -1.93 13.22 13.65
C GLY A 313 -1.54 13.91 12.35
N ILE A 314 -0.24 14.05 12.06
CA ILE A 314 0.26 14.59 10.80
C ILE A 314 -0.19 13.71 9.63
N ALA A 315 0.01 12.39 9.73
CA ALA A 315 -0.38 11.47 8.67
C ALA A 315 -1.90 11.44 8.44
N THR A 316 -2.71 11.58 9.50
CA THR A 316 -4.16 11.66 9.42
C THR A 316 -4.62 13.00 8.88
N LEU A 317 -4.08 14.13 9.33
CA LEU A 317 -4.51 15.45 8.86
C LEU A 317 -4.17 15.66 7.38
N ILE A 318 -2.94 15.32 6.99
CA ILE A 318 -2.52 15.40 5.59
C ILE A 318 -3.21 14.31 4.77
N GLY A 319 -3.25 13.09 5.28
CA GLY A 319 -3.87 11.95 4.60
C GLY A 319 -5.36 12.15 4.36
N VAL A 320 -6.13 12.53 5.38
CA VAL A 320 -7.55 12.88 5.24
C VAL A 320 -7.71 14.10 4.35
N GLY A 321 -7.00 15.21 4.58
CA GLY A 321 -7.14 16.42 3.77
C GLY A 321 -6.89 16.18 2.27
N VAL A 322 -5.83 15.45 1.94
CA VAL A 322 -5.52 15.05 0.56
C VAL A 322 -6.53 14.05 0.04
N ASN A 323 -6.89 13.04 0.82
CA ASN A 323 -7.76 11.97 0.36
C ASN A 323 -9.20 12.46 0.18
N THR A 324 -9.72 13.35 1.02
CA THR A 324 -11.03 14.01 0.83
C THR A 324 -11.01 14.90 -0.41
N TRP A 325 -9.92 15.64 -0.66
CA TRP A 325 -9.77 16.43 -1.87
C TRP A 325 -9.63 15.56 -3.14
N LEU A 326 -8.88 14.47 -3.08
CA LEU A 326 -8.69 13.53 -4.18
C LEU A 326 -9.94 12.70 -4.46
N GLN A 327 -10.66 12.27 -3.42
CA GLN A 327 -11.95 11.57 -3.52
C GLN A 327 -13.00 12.46 -4.18
N ALA A 328 -13.04 13.75 -3.83
CA ALA A 328 -13.93 14.73 -4.45
C ALA A 328 -13.65 14.94 -5.96
N TYR A 329 -12.43 14.68 -6.44
CA TYR A 329 -12.04 15.01 -7.82
C TYR A 329 -11.71 13.80 -8.72
N ALA A 330 -11.38 12.63 -8.17
CA ALA A 330 -10.78 11.54 -8.95
C ALA A 330 -11.38 10.15 -8.74
N LEU A 331 -11.96 9.81 -7.59
CA LEU A 331 -12.31 8.39 -7.32
C LEU A 331 -13.69 8.09 -6.71
N ARG A 332 -14.42 8.96 -6.00
CA ARG A 332 -15.73 8.62 -5.37
C ARG A 332 -15.80 7.17 -4.84
N MET A 333 -14.77 6.73 -4.12
CA MET A 333 -14.62 5.35 -3.65
C MET A 333 -14.82 5.29 -2.15
N ASN A 334 -15.69 4.38 -1.70
CA ASN A 334 -15.93 4.13 -0.30
C ASN A 334 -14.63 3.72 0.43
N SER A 335 -14.34 4.37 1.56
CA SER A 335 -13.14 4.07 2.37
C SER A 335 -13.08 2.61 2.87
N ALA A 336 -14.23 1.99 3.13
CA ALA A 336 -14.30 0.57 3.51
C ALA A 336 -13.83 -0.33 2.37
N VAL A 337 -14.17 0.00 1.12
CA VAL A 337 -13.72 -0.74 -0.07
C VAL A 337 -12.20 -0.66 -0.22
N ILE A 338 -11.60 0.49 0.09
CA ILE A 338 -10.14 0.64 0.08
C ILE A 338 -9.51 -0.29 1.11
N ILE A 339 -10.01 -0.31 2.34
CA ILE A 339 -9.49 -1.19 3.41
C ILE A 339 -9.63 -2.66 3.01
N VAL A 340 -10.83 -3.08 2.58
CA VAL A 340 -11.09 -4.47 2.16
C VAL A 340 -10.19 -4.84 0.98
N GLY A 341 -10.04 -3.96 0.00
CA GLY A 341 -9.18 -4.19 -1.14
C GLY A 341 -7.70 -4.26 -0.78
N VAL A 342 -7.21 -3.42 0.14
CA VAL A 342 -5.84 -3.51 0.68
C VAL A 342 -5.62 -4.85 1.36
N LEU A 343 -6.56 -5.30 2.20
CA LEU A 343 -6.48 -6.61 2.85
C LEU A 343 -6.52 -7.75 1.82
N PHE A 344 -7.40 -7.67 0.83
CA PHE A 344 -7.54 -8.66 -0.23
C PHE A 344 -6.27 -8.79 -1.07
N PHE A 345 -5.75 -7.67 -1.60
CA PHE A 345 -4.52 -7.70 -2.39
C PHE A 345 -3.30 -8.03 -1.54
N GLY A 346 -3.25 -7.57 -0.28
CA GLY A 346 -2.21 -7.95 0.67
C GLY A 346 -2.15 -9.44 0.93
N TRP A 347 -3.30 -10.10 1.09
CA TRP A 347 -3.37 -11.56 1.16
C TRP A 347 -2.96 -12.22 -0.18
N LEU A 348 -3.37 -11.63 -1.30
CA LEU A 348 -3.13 -12.19 -2.63
C LEU A 348 -1.64 -12.17 -3.01
N TRP A 349 -0.95 -11.04 -2.85
CA TRP A 349 0.41 -10.81 -3.36
C TRP A 349 1.40 -10.30 -2.31
N GLY A 350 1.04 -10.27 -1.02
CA GLY A 350 1.91 -9.80 0.06
C GLY A 350 2.18 -8.30 -0.02
N ALA A 351 3.44 -7.91 0.22
CA ALA A 351 3.86 -6.50 0.21
C ALA A 351 3.52 -5.79 -1.12
N TRP A 352 3.69 -6.47 -2.26
CA TRP A 352 3.33 -5.91 -3.57
C TRP A 352 1.84 -5.70 -3.72
N GLY A 353 1.03 -6.60 -3.18
CA GLY A 353 -0.42 -6.46 -3.20
C GLY A 353 -0.89 -5.24 -2.39
N LEU A 354 -0.32 -5.05 -1.20
CA LEU A 354 -0.59 -3.85 -0.38
C LEU A 354 -0.24 -2.56 -1.12
N PHE A 355 0.91 -2.53 -1.80
CA PHE A 355 1.36 -1.39 -2.60
C PHE A 355 0.46 -1.13 -3.82
N LEU A 356 0.02 -2.19 -4.50
CA LEU A 356 -0.76 -2.10 -5.74
C LEU A 356 -2.27 -1.98 -5.51
N ALA A 357 -2.76 -2.19 -4.29
CA ALA A 357 -4.18 -2.28 -3.98
C ALA A 357 -4.97 -1.08 -4.47
N VAL A 358 -4.59 0.13 -4.06
CA VAL A 358 -5.34 1.35 -4.40
C VAL A 358 -5.32 1.64 -5.91
N PRO A 359 -4.17 1.60 -6.61
CA PRO A 359 -4.15 1.72 -8.07
C PRO A 359 -5.00 0.67 -8.78
N LEU A 360 -5.01 -0.58 -8.32
CA LEU A 360 -5.80 -1.64 -8.94
C LEU A 360 -7.30 -1.45 -8.72
N LEU A 361 -7.69 -1.02 -7.52
CA LEU A 361 -9.08 -0.65 -7.22
C LEU A 361 -9.54 0.54 -8.08
N ALA A 362 -8.68 1.54 -8.27
CA ALA A 362 -8.96 2.68 -9.15
C ALA A 362 -9.17 2.24 -10.61
N VAL A 363 -8.31 1.36 -11.13
CA VAL A 363 -8.48 0.79 -12.48
C VAL A 363 -9.74 -0.05 -12.56
N LEU A 364 -10.01 -0.89 -11.56
CA LEU A 364 -11.21 -1.72 -11.50
C LEU A 364 -12.47 -0.86 -11.52
N LYS A 365 -12.51 0.21 -10.72
CA LYS A 365 -13.61 1.17 -10.72
C LYS A 365 -13.78 1.86 -12.06
N ALA A 366 -12.69 2.38 -12.64
CA ALA A 366 -12.74 3.04 -13.95
C ALA A 366 -13.27 2.12 -15.06
N VAL A 367 -13.02 0.82 -14.98
CA VAL A 367 -13.58 -0.19 -15.89
C VAL A 367 -15.04 -0.50 -15.55
N ALA A 368 -15.37 -0.70 -14.26
CA ALA A 368 -16.72 -1.03 -13.80
C ALA A 368 -17.73 0.08 -14.14
N ASP A 369 -17.35 1.35 -13.94
CA ASP A 369 -18.18 2.52 -14.25
C ASP A 369 -18.55 2.63 -15.75
N ARG A 370 -17.89 1.86 -16.63
CA ARG A 370 -18.08 1.91 -18.10
C ARG A 370 -18.74 0.66 -18.69
N ILE A 371 -18.82 -0.45 -17.95
CA ILE A 371 -19.45 -1.68 -18.41
C ILE A 371 -20.87 -1.74 -17.80
N PRO A 372 -21.95 -1.61 -18.59
CA PRO A 372 -23.32 -1.61 -18.06
C PRO A 372 -23.65 -2.86 -17.21
N ARG A 373 -23.06 -4.01 -17.57
CA ARG A 373 -23.21 -5.27 -16.81
C ARG A 373 -22.53 -5.27 -15.44
N TRP A 374 -21.62 -4.34 -15.16
CA TRP A 374 -20.86 -4.26 -13.91
C TRP A 374 -21.34 -3.11 -13.02
N GLN A 375 -22.50 -2.52 -13.31
CA GLN A 375 -23.05 -1.41 -12.53
C GLN A 375 -23.21 -1.75 -11.04
N LEU A 376 -23.57 -2.98 -10.68
CA LEU A 376 -23.62 -3.43 -9.28
C LEU A 376 -22.25 -3.37 -8.58
N ILE A 377 -21.17 -3.71 -9.31
CA ILE A 377 -19.80 -3.59 -8.81
C ILE A 377 -19.41 -2.12 -8.74
N ALA A 378 -19.77 -1.33 -9.76
CA ALA A 378 -19.53 0.12 -9.78
C ALA A 378 -20.21 0.84 -8.61
N GLU A 379 -21.46 0.48 -8.28
CA GLU A 379 -22.22 1.00 -7.14
C GLU A 379 -21.63 0.54 -5.81
N PHE A 380 -21.25 -0.74 -5.66
CA PHE A 380 -20.58 -1.21 -4.44
C PHE A 380 -19.21 -0.52 -4.21
N LEU A 381 -18.49 -0.23 -5.29
CA LEU A 381 -17.22 0.49 -5.25
C LEU A 381 -17.41 2.01 -5.08
N ALA A 382 -18.59 2.54 -5.42
CA ALA A 382 -18.93 3.96 -5.32
C ALA A 382 -19.44 4.33 -3.92
N GLU A 383 -19.37 5.62 -3.59
CA GLU A 383 -20.06 6.21 -2.43
C GLU A 383 -21.57 6.34 -2.63
#